data_AF-A0A096AW07-F1
#
_entry.id   AF-A0A096AW07-F1
#
_cell.length_a   1.000
_cell.length_b   1.000
_cell.length_c   1.000
_cell.angle_alpha   90.00
_cell.angle_beta   90.00
_cell.angle_gamma   90.00
#
_symmetry.space_group_name_H-M   'P 1'
#
loop_
_entity.id
_entity.type
_entity.pdbx_description
1 polymer ?
#
loop_
_entity_poly.entity_id
_entity_poly.type
_entity_poly.pdbx_seq_one_letter_code
_entity_poly.pdbx_strand_id
1 'polypeptide(L)'
;ETQIPPISTLAFYNAIANGGKLMQPRFVKQIVKNGEVIYNNPPKVLKERIAKESTIKNITRILTEVVSEGLGKKAGSDKFLVAGKTGTAQMSKGALGYKTGGTNYLLSFAGFFPADKPRYSCIVCIQKTGLPASGGGMSGVVFHHIAEGIMAQSLKLNVTDAHDVSSVTIPTAKTGNLLATDYVLNSLGFQITNGWNGAYPFGNPIWGTTTIKGKSLTFQKEQTPKANIVPDVHGMGARDAVYLMEKHGIKVILTGRGRVIKQSVAPGEKVKRGMKCELRMG
;
A
#
# COMPACT_ATOMS: atom_id res chain seq x y z
N GLU A 1 -48.04 -5.94 2.03
CA GLU A 1 -46.86 -5.05 2.00
C GLU A 1 -45.62 -5.95 1.98
N THR A 2 -44.79 -5.86 0.95
CA THR A 2 -43.64 -6.77 0.81
C THR A 2 -42.49 -6.25 1.67
N GLN A 3 -42.32 -6.82 2.86
CA GLN A 3 -41.28 -6.44 3.81
C GLN A 3 -39.95 -7.12 3.44
N ILE A 4 -39.15 -6.49 2.57
CA ILE A 4 -37.81 -6.96 2.23
C ILE A 4 -36.80 -6.23 3.11
N PRO A 5 -35.98 -6.93 3.91
CA PRO A 5 -34.91 -6.31 4.67
C PRO A 5 -33.90 -5.59 3.75
N PRO A 6 -33.36 -4.42 4.14
CA PRO A 6 -32.39 -3.68 3.31
C PRO A 6 -31.18 -4.51 2.87
N ILE A 7 -30.71 -5.44 3.71
CA ILE A 7 -29.59 -6.33 3.38
C ILE A 7 -29.90 -7.27 2.21
N SER A 8 -31.15 -7.71 2.07
CA SER A 8 -31.58 -8.56 0.95
C SER A 8 -31.63 -7.77 -0.36
N THR A 9 -32.12 -6.52 -0.32
CA THR A 9 -32.07 -5.61 -1.46
C THR A 9 -30.61 -5.30 -1.83
N LEU A 10 -29.76 -5.01 -0.85
CA LEU A 10 -28.34 -4.78 -1.09
C LEU A 10 -27.66 -5.99 -1.72
N ALA A 11 -27.94 -7.20 -1.24
CA ALA A 11 -27.41 -8.44 -1.83
C ALA A 11 -27.82 -8.62 -3.30
N PHE A 12 -29.04 -8.22 -3.66
CA PHE A 12 -29.48 -8.23 -5.06
C PHE A 12 -28.70 -7.23 -5.93
N TYR A 13 -28.52 -5.98 -5.48
CA TYR A 13 -27.70 -5.01 -6.20
C TYR A 13 -26.23 -5.42 -6.26
N ASN A 14 -25.71 -6.03 -5.19
CA ASN A 14 -24.38 -6.62 -5.17
C ASN A 14 -24.24 -7.73 -6.21
N ALA A 15 -25.26 -8.58 -6.39
CA ALA A 15 -25.24 -9.62 -7.41
C ALA A 15 -25.18 -9.04 -8.83
N ILE A 16 -25.90 -7.95 -9.11
CA ILE A 16 -25.79 -7.22 -10.39
C ILE A 16 -24.36 -6.70 -10.58
N ALA A 17 -23.84 -6.00 -9.57
CA ALA A 17 -22.48 -5.46 -9.55
C ALA A 17 -21.40 -6.56 -9.75
N ASN A 18 -21.65 -7.76 -9.22
CA ASN A 18 -20.75 -8.91 -9.25
C ASN A 18 -21.00 -9.83 -10.46
N GLY A 19 -21.34 -9.26 -11.62
CA GLY A 19 -21.50 -10.00 -12.87
C GLY A 19 -22.63 -11.05 -12.86
N GLY A 20 -23.61 -10.90 -11.96
CA GLY A 20 -24.72 -11.83 -11.79
C GLY A 20 -24.52 -12.90 -10.71
N LYS A 21 -23.39 -12.92 -9.99
CA LYS A 21 -23.12 -13.86 -8.89
C LYS A 21 -23.71 -13.36 -7.58
N LEU A 22 -24.73 -14.05 -7.08
CA LEU A 22 -25.32 -13.76 -5.77
C LEU A 22 -24.46 -14.33 -4.65
N MET A 23 -23.92 -13.44 -3.82
CA MET A 23 -23.09 -13.78 -2.68
C MET A 23 -23.92 -13.90 -1.40
N GLN A 24 -23.51 -14.77 -0.48
CA GLN A 24 -24.03 -14.77 0.88
C GLN A 24 -23.50 -13.53 1.64
N PRO A 25 -24.37 -12.65 2.16
CA PRO A 25 -23.92 -11.58 3.04
C PRO A 25 -23.21 -12.14 4.28
N ARG A 26 -22.07 -11.56 4.64
CA ARG A 26 -21.29 -11.96 5.82
C ARG A 26 -20.86 -10.73 6.63
N PHE A 27 -20.90 -10.86 7.95
CA PHE A 27 -20.45 -9.82 8.88
C PHE A 27 -19.13 -10.18 9.58
N VAL A 28 -18.81 -11.48 9.65
CA VAL A 28 -17.59 -12.00 10.31
C VAL A 28 -16.67 -12.59 9.25
N LYS A 29 -15.39 -12.18 9.24
CA LYS A 29 -14.35 -12.74 8.36
C LYS A 29 -13.70 -13.99 8.98
N GLN A 30 -13.33 -13.90 10.25
CA GLN A 30 -12.67 -14.98 10.99
C GLN A 30 -12.89 -14.79 12.50
N ILE A 31 -12.78 -15.86 13.27
CA ILE A 31 -12.73 -15.83 14.74
C ILE A 31 -11.34 -16.31 15.15
N VAL A 32 -10.68 -15.52 15.99
CA VAL A 32 -9.32 -15.78 16.48
C VAL A 32 -9.38 -15.97 17.99
N LYS A 33 -8.75 -17.03 18.50
CA LYS A 33 -8.60 -17.29 19.93
C LYS A 33 -7.15 -17.66 20.21
N ASN A 34 -6.51 -16.97 21.15
CA ASN A 34 -5.10 -17.19 21.52
C ASN A 34 -4.11 -17.09 20.34
N GLY A 35 -4.38 -16.18 19.39
CA GLY A 35 -3.56 -16.03 18.18
C GLY A 35 -3.82 -17.07 17.09
N GLU A 36 -4.67 -18.08 17.34
CA GLU A 36 -5.04 -19.11 16.37
C GLU A 36 -6.41 -18.82 15.73
N VAL A 37 -6.50 -19.02 14.41
CA VAL A 37 -7.76 -18.88 13.67
C VAL A 37 -8.60 -20.14 13.88
N ILE A 38 -9.60 -20.07 14.74
CA ILE A 38 -10.50 -21.20 15.05
C ILE A 38 -11.70 -21.29 14.09
N TYR A 39 -11.98 -20.22 13.35
CA TYR A 39 -13.02 -20.21 12.33
C TYR A 39 -12.67 -19.21 11.24
N ASN A 40 -12.77 -19.64 9.98
CA ASN A 40 -12.61 -18.79 8.81
C ASN A 40 -13.92 -18.83 7.99
N ASN A 41 -14.41 -17.67 7.57
CA ASN A 41 -15.68 -17.54 6.86
C ASN A 41 -15.45 -16.95 5.45
N PRO A 42 -14.92 -17.73 4.49
CA PRO A 42 -14.65 -17.25 3.13
C PRO A 42 -15.94 -16.82 2.41
N PRO A 43 -15.85 -15.98 1.36
CA PRO A 43 -17.03 -15.60 0.59
C PRO A 43 -17.70 -16.84 -0.03
N LYS A 44 -19.02 -16.97 0.14
CA LYS A 44 -19.82 -18.07 -0.42
C LYS A 44 -20.75 -17.57 -1.53
N VAL A 45 -20.69 -18.20 -2.68
CA VAL A 45 -21.65 -17.97 -3.77
C VAL A 45 -22.93 -18.77 -3.48
N LEU A 46 -24.07 -18.10 -3.40
CA LEU A 46 -25.38 -18.75 -3.27
C LEU A 46 -25.96 -19.13 -4.63
N LYS A 47 -25.72 -18.29 -5.65
CA LYS A 47 -26.16 -18.54 -7.03
C LYS A 47 -25.17 -17.95 -8.00
N GLU A 48 -24.60 -18.78 -8.87
CA GLU A 48 -23.59 -18.36 -9.85
C GLU A 48 -24.12 -17.35 -10.88
N ARG A 49 -25.40 -17.45 -11.24
CA ARG A 49 -26.02 -16.56 -12.23
C ARG A 49 -27.47 -16.26 -11.85
N ILE A 50 -27.77 -15.02 -11.47
CA ILE A 50 -29.16 -14.56 -11.28
C ILE A 50 -29.89 -14.29 -12.60
N ALA A 51 -29.13 -13.99 -13.66
CA ALA A 51 -29.62 -13.71 -15.01
C ALA A 51 -28.54 -14.01 -16.07
N LYS A 52 -28.88 -13.85 -17.36
CA LYS A 52 -27.91 -13.93 -18.46
C LYS A 52 -26.91 -12.77 -18.38
N GLU A 53 -25.68 -12.98 -18.84
CA GLU A 53 -24.65 -11.94 -18.86
C GLU A 53 -25.09 -10.70 -19.64
N SER A 54 -25.75 -10.88 -20.79
CA SER A 54 -26.33 -9.78 -21.57
C SER A 54 -27.36 -8.99 -20.76
N THR A 55 -28.20 -9.66 -19.98
CA THR A 55 -29.16 -9.01 -19.07
C THR A 55 -28.44 -8.23 -17.96
N ILE A 56 -27.37 -8.77 -17.39
CA ILE A 56 -26.56 -8.06 -16.38
C ILE A 56 -25.93 -6.79 -16.98
N LYS A 57 -25.35 -6.88 -18.19
CA LYS A 57 -24.80 -5.71 -18.89
C LYS A 57 -25.87 -4.66 -19.17
N ASN A 58 -27.04 -5.09 -19.66
CA ASN A 58 -28.15 -4.19 -19.97
C ASN A 58 -28.69 -3.50 -18.71
N ILE A 59 -28.91 -4.25 -17.62
CA ILE A 59 -29.43 -3.65 -16.38
C ILE A 59 -28.40 -2.71 -15.73
N THR A 60 -27.11 -3.03 -15.78
CA THR A 60 -26.05 -2.12 -15.32
C THR A 60 -26.09 -0.81 -16.10
N ARG A 61 -26.18 -0.87 -17.43
CA ARG A 61 -26.31 0.33 -18.28
C ARG A 61 -27.54 1.16 -17.89
N ILE A 62 -28.71 0.52 -17.79
CA ILE A 62 -29.96 1.20 -17.42
C ILE A 62 -29.84 1.87 -16.04
N LEU A 63 -29.25 1.20 -15.05
CA LEU A 63 -29.05 1.74 -13.71
C LEU A 63 -28.04 2.90 -13.69
N THR A 64 -27.04 2.88 -14.56
CA THR A 64 -26.13 4.01 -14.76
C THR A 64 -26.88 5.20 -15.37
N GLU A 65 -27.70 4.98 -16.40
CA GLU A 65 -28.49 6.03 -17.06
C GLU A 65 -29.53 6.65 -16.12
N VAL A 66 -30.10 5.88 -15.19
CA VAL A 66 -30.98 6.42 -14.12
C VAL A 66 -30.27 7.46 -13.26
N VAL A 67 -28.96 7.30 -13.06
CA VAL A 67 -28.15 8.23 -12.27
C VAL A 67 -27.64 9.37 -13.14
N SER A 68 -27.17 9.14 -14.35
CA SER A 68 -26.69 10.24 -15.21
C SER A 68 -27.82 11.13 -15.74
N GLU A 69 -28.94 10.54 -16.15
CA GLU A 69 -30.05 11.24 -16.82
C GLU A 69 -31.36 11.26 -16.05
N GLY A 70 -31.56 10.35 -15.11
CA GLY A 70 -32.84 10.15 -14.44
C GLY A 70 -33.01 10.89 -13.10
N LEU A 71 -33.96 10.38 -12.30
CA LEU A 71 -34.27 10.89 -10.95
C LEU A 71 -33.17 10.59 -9.92
N GLY A 72 -32.14 9.83 -10.31
CA GLY A 72 -31.00 9.44 -9.48
C GLY A 72 -29.83 10.41 -9.50
N LYS A 73 -29.87 11.51 -10.26
CA LYS A 73 -28.75 12.46 -10.48
C LYS A 73 -27.96 12.84 -9.23
N LYS A 74 -28.64 13.12 -8.12
CA LYS A 74 -27.99 13.52 -6.87
C LYS A 74 -27.13 12.42 -6.21
N ALA A 75 -27.24 11.17 -6.65
CA ALA A 75 -26.39 10.07 -6.19
C ALA A 75 -25.13 9.88 -7.04
N GLY A 76 -25.05 10.51 -8.22
CA GLY A 76 -23.93 10.43 -9.14
C GLY A 76 -22.70 11.18 -8.64
N SER A 77 -21.55 10.99 -9.30
CA SER A 77 -20.32 11.74 -9.07
C SER A 77 -19.69 12.10 -10.40
N ASP A 78 -18.99 13.22 -10.47
CA ASP A 78 -18.24 13.65 -11.65
C ASP A 78 -16.89 12.89 -11.78
N LYS A 79 -16.50 12.13 -10.75
CA LYS A 79 -15.20 11.45 -10.65
C LYS A 79 -15.26 9.99 -11.08
N PHE A 80 -16.43 9.35 -11.00
CA PHE A 80 -16.64 7.94 -11.34
C PHE A 80 -18.11 7.66 -11.61
N LEU A 81 -18.37 6.62 -12.42
CA LEU A 81 -19.72 6.23 -12.77
C LEU A 81 -20.45 5.58 -11.59
N VAL A 82 -21.73 5.90 -11.41
CA VAL A 82 -22.58 5.32 -10.37
C VAL A 82 -23.79 4.66 -11.03
N ALA A 83 -24.13 3.45 -10.60
CA ALA A 83 -25.34 2.76 -11.01
C ALA A 83 -26.25 2.56 -9.82
N GLY A 84 -27.53 2.91 -9.92
CA GLY A 84 -28.47 2.73 -8.82
C GLY A 84 -29.88 3.18 -9.12
N LYS A 85 -30.78 2.95 -8.15
CA LYS A 85 -32.18 3.34 -8.27
C LYS A 85 -32.73 3.90 -6.98
N THR A 86 -33.60 4.89 -7.16
CA THR A 86 -34.41 5.52 -6.12
C THR A 86 -35.64 4.68 -5.77
N GLY A 87 -35.96 4.60 -4.48
CA GLY A 87 -37.22 4.11 -3.93
C GLY A 87 -37.90 5.18 -3.07
N THR A 88 -39.20 5.36 -3.26
CA THR A 88 -40.05 6.20 -2.42
C THR A 88 -41.32 5.40 -2.13
N ALA A 89 -41.34 4.70 -1.00
CA ALA A 89 -42.48 3.88 -0.59
C ALA A 89 -43.29 4.63 0.48
N GLN A 90 -44.62 4.60 0.39
CA GLN A 90 -45.48 5.00 1.50
C GLN A 90 -45.53 3.87 2.53
N MET A 91 -45.50 4.21 3.82
CA MET A 91 -45.62 3.24 4.90
C MET A 91 -47.07 3.16 5.38
N SER A 92 -47.59 1.94 5.50
CA SER A 92 -48.94 1.71 6.03
C SER A 92 -48.99 1.95 7.54
N LYS A 93 -50.08 2.55 8.05
CA LYS A 93 -50.34 2.69 9.49
C LYS A 93 -51.15 1.50 10.04
N GLY A 94 -50.78 0.28 9.65
CA GLY A 94 -51.46 -0.94 10.09
C GLY A 94 -52.92 -0.99 9.62
N ALA A 95 -53.86 -1.23 10.55
CA ALA A 95 -55.30 -1.35 10.24
C ALA A 95 -55.93 -0.09 9.62
N LEU A 96 -55.30 1.07 9.80
CA LEU A 96 -55.78 2.37 9.29
C LEU A 96 -55.32 2.66 7.84
N GLY A 97 -54.51 1.78 7.25
CA GLY A 97 -54.02 1.93 5.88
C GLY A 97 -53.15 3.18 5.67
N TYR A 98 -53.28 3.81 4.50
CA TYR A 98 -52.48 4.97 4.09
C TYR A 98 -53.20 6.33 4.25
N LYS A 99 -54.43 6.34 4.77
CA LYS A 99 -55.39 7.45 4.57
C LYS A 99 -55.56 8.40 5.76
N THR A 100 -55.04 8.11 6.95
CA THR A 100 -55.29 8.91 8.17
C THR A 100 -54.01 9.46 8.81
N GLY A 101 -53.96 10.80 9.01
CA GLY A 101 -52.81 11.55 9.53
C GLY A 101 -51.63 11.65 8.55
N GLY A 102 -50.59 12.43 8.88
CA GLY A 102 -49.44 12.66 7.98
C GLY A 102 -48.83 11.37 7.41
N THR A 103 -48.58 11.35 6.10
CA THR A 103 -48.03 10.19 5.37
C THR A 103 -46.59 9.94 5.77
N ASN A 104 -46.27 8.70 6.16
CA ASN A 104 -44.91 8.25 6.40
C ASN A 104 -44.33 7.65 5.12
N TYR A 105 -43.07 7.93 4.85
CA TYR A 105 -42.34 7.47 3.68
C TYR A 105 -41.07 6.75 4.10
N LEU A 106 -40.81 5.62 3.44
CA LEU A 106 -39.51 4.97 3.42
C LEU A 106 -38.82 5.37 2.11
N LEU A 107 -37.82 6.22 2.23
CA LEU A 107 -37.00 6.71 1.13
C LEU A 107 -35.74 5.86 1.03
N SER A 108 -35.44 5.36 -0.15
CA SER A 108 -34.23 4.57 -0.36
C SER A 108 -33.49 4.93 -1.63
N PHE A 109 -32.18 4.67 -1.59
CA PHE A 109 -31.35 4.61 -2.78
C PHE A 109 -30.46 3.37 -2.65
N ALA A 110 -30.51 2.47 -3.62
CA ALA A 110 -29.67 1.28 -3.68
C ALA A 110 -28.87 1.30 -4.98
N GLY A 111 -27.58 1.00 -4.90
CA GLY A 111 -26.69 1.10 -6.04
C GLY A 111 -25.29 0.57 -5.76
N PHE A 112 -24.41 0.72 -6.75
CA PHE A 112 -23.02 0.31 -6.69
C PHE A 112 -22.13 1.26 -7.50
N PHE A 113 -20.85 1.28 -7.15
CA PHE A 113 -19.85 2.16 -7.74
C PHE A 113 -18.42 1.59 -7.63
N PRO A 114 -17.52 1.94 -8.56
CA PRO A 114 -17.79 2.51 -9.89
C PRO A 114 -18.66 1.58 -10.76
N ALA A 115 -19.52 2.10 -11.63
CA ALA A 115 -20.48 1.28 -12.39
C ALA A 115 -19.82 0.37 -13.45
N ASP A 116 -18.71 0.82 -14.02
CA ASP A 116 -17.90 0.13 -15.02
C ASP A 116 -17.03 -0.98 -14.41
N LYS A 117 -16.50 -0.75 -13.21
CA LYS A 117 -15.74 -1.74 -12.44
C LYS A 117 -16.18 -1.73 -10.97
N PRO A 118 -17.32 -2.36 -10.64
CA PRO A 118 -17.91 -2.29 -9.31
C PRO A 118 -16.98 -2.79 -8.20
N ARG A 119 -16.79 -1.95 -7.19
CA ARG A 119 -16.01 -2.25 -5.98
C ARG A 119 -16.87 -2.29 -4.74
N TYR A 120 -17.89 -1.43 -4.70
CA TYR A 120 -18.76 -1.24 -3.55
C TYR A 120 -20.22 -1.24 -4.00
N SER A 121 -21.09 -1.83 -3.17
CA SER A 121 -22.53 -1.70 -3.25
C SER A 121 -23.03 -1.06 -1.97
N CYS A 122 -24.00 -0.15 -2.05
CA CYS A 122 -24.53 0.59 -0.92
C CYS A 122 -26.05 0.72 -1.03
N ILE A 123 -26.72 0.69 0.12
CA ILE A 123 -28.13 1.05 0.27
C ILE A 123 -28.26 2.07 1.39
N VAL A 124 -28.99 3.15 1.12
CA VAL A 124 -29.35 4.15 2.11
C VAL A 124 -30.87 4.12 2.27
N CYS A 125 -31.35 3.99 3.50
CA CYS A 125 -32.77 4.03 3.84
C CYS A 125 -33.02 5.14 4.87
N ILE A 126 -33.99 6.01 4.59
CA ILE A 126 -34.40 7.12 5.46
C ILE A 126 -35.92 7.02 5.66
N GLN A 127 -36.37 7.01 6.92
CA GLN A 127 -37.78 7.16 7.25
C GLN A 127 -38.11 8.63 7.47
N LYS A 128 -39.19 9.12 6.85
CA LYS A 128 -39.61 10.52 6.96
C LYS A 128 -41.13 10.63 6.99
N THR A 129 -41.65 11.51 7.83
CA THR A 129 -43.04 11.95 7.81
C THR A 129 -43.19 13.22 6.96
N GLY A 130 -44.25 13.26 6.15
CA GLY A 130 -44.64 14.43 5.36
C GLY A 130 -43.76 14.70 4.13
N LEU A 131 -44.18 15.71 3.36
CA LEU A 131 -43.48 16.17 2.17
C LEU A 131 -42.41 17.23 2.50
N PRO A 132 -41.39 17.42 1.64
CA PRO A 132 -41.09 16.64 0.44
C PRO A 132 -40.50 15.26 0.79
N ALA A 133 -40.81 14.25 -0.04
CA ALA A 133 -40.38 12.86 0.15
C ALA A 133 -39.75 12.35 -1.16
N SER A 134 -38.42 12.23 -1.21
CA SER A 134 -37.71 11.83 -2.43
C SER A 134 -36.50 10.95 -2.12
N GLY A 135 -36.53 9.68 -2.55
CA GLY A 135 -35.40 8.76 -2.45
C GLY A 135 -34.15 9.28 -3.17
N GLY A 136 -34.30 9.92 -4.33
CA GLY A 136 -33.17 10.54 -5.04
C GLY A 136 -32.69 11.82 -4.38
N GLY A 137 -33.65 12.66 -3.94
CA GLY A 137 -33.36 13.96 -3.33
C GLY A 137 -32.72 13.89 -1.95
N MET A 138 -32.95 12.81 -1.21
CA MET A 138 -32.50 12.63 0.18
C MET A 138 -31.52 11.46 0.29
N SER A 139 -32.00 10.22 0.10
CA SER A 139 -31.15 9.03 0.22
C SER A 139 -30.03 9.01 -0.83
N GLY A 140 -30.29 9.53 -2.03
CA GLY A 140 -29.29 9.70 -3.10
C GLY A 140 -28.15 10.64 -2.71
N VAL A 141 -28.44 11.77 -2.05
CA VAL A 141 -27.40 12.72 -1.59
C VAL A 141 -26.48 12.08 -0.54
N VAL A 142 -27.06 11.33 0.40
CA VAL A 142 -26.28 10.58 1.40
C VAL A 142 -25.44 9.50 0.71
N PHE A 143 -26.00 8.79 -0.27
CA PHE A 143 -25.26 7.83 -1.07
C PHE A 143 -24.06 8.48 -1.78
N HIS A 144 -24.25 9.65 -2.40
CA HIS A 144 -23.17 10.39 -3.06
C HIS A 144 -22.01 10.68 -2.10
N HIS A 145 -22.29 11.25 -0.92
CA HIS A 145 -21.23 11.55 0.06
C HIS A 145 -20.50 10.29 0.54
N ILE A 146 -21.22 9.18 0.75
CA ILE A 146 -20.59 7.89 1.10
C ILE A 146 -19.72 7.40 -0.05
N ALA A 147 -20.23 7.45 -1.28
CA ALA A 147 -19.53 6.96 -2.46
C ALA A 147 -18.24 7.75 -2.71
N GLU A 148 -18.33 9.08 -2.73
CA GLU A 148 -17.14 9.94 -2.87
C GLU A 148 -16.18 9.78 -1.69
N GLY A 149 -16.69 9.71 -0.46
CA GLY A 149 -15.85 9.52 0.72
C GLY A 149 -15.05 8.23 0.68
N ILE A 150 -15.69 7.11 0.31
CA ILE A 150 -15.00 5.81 0.16
C ILE A 150 -14.03 5.85 -1.01
N MET A 151 -14.43 6.41 -2.15
CA MET A 151 -13.57 6.47 -3.33
C MET A 151 -12.35 7.37 -3.10
N ALA A 152 -12.49 8.47 -2.37
CA ALA A 152 -11.40 9.34 -1.94
C ALA A 152 -10.45 8.67 -0.95
N GLN A 153 -10.95 7.80 -0.05
CA GLN A 153 -10.07 6.97 0.80
C GLN A 153 -9.38 5.85 0.01
N SER A 154 -10.00 5.39 -1.08
CA SER A 154 -9.41 4.39 -1.98
C SER A 154 -8.34 4.98 -2.89
N LEU A 155 -8.24 6.32 -2.96
CA LEU A 155 -7.09 7.11 -3.38
C LEU A 155 -5.97 7.10 -2.31
N LYS A 156 -5.89 6.03 -1.51
CA LYS A 156 -4.61 5.59 -0.96
C LYS A 156 -3.76 5.20 -2.15
N LEU A 157 -2.96 6.16 -2.63
CA LEU A 157 -1.72 5.88 -3.33
C LEU A 157 -1.11 4.67 -2.63
N ASN A 158 -0.94 3.55 -3.34
CA ASN A 158 -0.21 2.46 -2.73
C ASN A 158 1.15 3.02 -2.33
N VAL A 159 1.75 2.52 -1.25
CA VAL A 159 3.13 2.90 -0.91
C VAL A 159 4.08 2.62 -2.10
N THR A 160 3.71 1.68 -2.98
CA THR A 160 4.38 1.44 -4.27
C THR A 160 4.26 2.59 -5.27
N ASP A 161 3.16 3.35 -5.24
CA ASP A 161 2.91 4.53 -6.10
C ASP A 161 3.59 5.78 -5.54
N ALA A 162 4.01 5.76 -4.27
CA ALA A 162 4.84 6.78 -3.63
C ALA A 162 6.35 6.56 -3.86
N HIS A 163 6.73 5.65 -4.78
CA HIS A 163 8.09 5.65 -5.32
C HIS A 163 8.24 6.82 -6.28
N ASP A 164 8.59 7.98 -5.71
CA ASP A 164 9.22 9.04 -6.48
C ASP A 164 10.48 8.42 -7.12
N VAL A 165 10.49 8.33 -8.45
CA VAL A 165 11.59 7.77 -9.25
C VAL A 165 12.88 8.59 -9.09
N SER A 166 12.79 9.77 -8.46
CA SER A 166 13.93 10.59 -8.03
C SER A 166 14.42 10.29 -6.61
N SER A 167 13.66 9.53 -5.81
CA SER A 167 13.95 9.22 -4.40
C SER A 167 14.59 7.85 -4.15
N VAL A 168 15.03 7.12 -5.19
CA VAL A 168 15.99 6.02 -4.97
C VAL A 168 17.31 6.66 -4.54
N THR A 169 17.41 7.01 -3.26
CA THR A 169 18.69 7.32 -2.64
C THR A 169 19.47 6.02 -2.71
N ILE A 170 20.46 5.97 -3.60
CA ILE A 170 21.46 4.92 -3.55
C ILE A 170 21.98 4.89 -2.11
N PRO A 171 21.92 3.74 -1.43
CA PRO A 171 22.43 3.65 -0.07
C PRO A 171 23.91 4.01 -0.08
N THR A 172 24.32 4.89 0.82
CA THR A 172 25.74 5.19 1.00
C THR A 172 26.45 3.93 1.47
N ALA A 173 27.41 3.45 0.68
CA ALA A 173 28.32 2.40 1.10
C ALA A 173 29.56 3.00 1.78
N LYS A 174 30.15 2.23 2.70
CA LYS A 174 31.45 2.58 3.31
C LYS A 174 32.57 2.06 2.43
N THR A 175 33.71 2.75 2.45
CA THR A 175 34.99 2.25 1.94
C THR A 175 35.36 0.97 2.71
N GLY A 176 36.06 0.03 2.09
CA GLY A 176 36.49 -1.19 2.77
C GLY A 176 36.40 -2.42 1.89
N ASN A 177 35.82 -3.50 2.41
CA ASN A 177 35.69 -4.76 1.69
C ASN A 177 34.58 -4.67 0.62
N LEU A 178 34.98 -4.42 -0.62
CA LEU A 178 34.08 -4.25 -1.75
C LEU A 178 33.27 -5.51 -2.07
N LEU A 179 33.77 -6.73 -1.81
CA LEU A 179 33.01 -7.97 -2.05
C LEU A 179 31.79 -8.08 -1.14
N ALA A 180 31.96 -7.75 0.14
CA ALA A 180 30.84 -7.77 1.09
C ALA A 180 29.80 -6.69 0.75
N THR A 181 30.26 -5.51 0.35
CA THR A 181 29.40 -4.42 -0.10
C THR A 181 28.66 -4.80 -1.40
N ASP A 182 29.35 -5.40 -2.37
CA ASP A 182 28.78 -5.88 -3.65
C ASP A 182 27.65 -6.89 -3.43
N TYR A 183 27.88 -7.87 -2.56
CA TYR A 183 26.91 -8.91 -2.21
C TYR A 183 25.59 -8.33 -1.68
N VAL A 184 25.68 -7.41 -0.73
CA VAL A 184 24.48 -6.79 -0.12
C VAL A 184 23.76 -5.91 -1.11
N LEU A 185 24.48 -5.06 -1.85
CA LEU A 185 23.87 -4.11 -2.78
C LEU A 185 23.21 -4.81 -3.99
N ASN A 186 23.82 -5.87 -4.53
CA ASN A 186 23.19 -6.69 -5.57
C ASN A 186 21.94 -7.43 -5.04
N SER A 187 21.99 -7.96 -3.82
CA SER A 187 20.83 -8.61 -3.18
C SER A 187 19.65 -7.64 -2.97
N LEU A 188 19.95 -6.35 -2.86
CA LEU A 188 18.95 -5.27 -2.76
C LEU A 188 18.54 -4.68 -4.13
N GLY A 189 19.07 -5.19 -5.24
CA GLY A 189 18.70 -4.81 -6.60
C GLY A 189 19.39 -3.55 -7.15
N PHE A 190 20.49 -3.09 -6.54
CA PHE A 190 21.24 -1.92 -7.04
C PHE A 190 22.22 -2.29 -8.15
N GLN A 191 22.32 -1.41 -9.16
CA GLN A 191 23.28 -1.55 -10.26
C GLN A 191 24.65 -0.98 -9.85
N ILE A 192 25.69 -1.81 -9.91
CA ILE A 192 27.04 -1.47 -9.47
C ILE A 192 28.00 -1.50 -10.66
N THR A 193 28.73 -0.41 -10.86
CA THR A 193 29.80 -0.34 -11.86
C THR A 193 31.10 -0.88 -11.26
N ASN A 194 31.78 -1.76 -11.99
CA ASN A 194 32.97 -2.51 -11.54
C ASN A 194 32.72 -3.45 -10.34
N GLY A 195 31.47 -3.89 -10.16
CA GLY A 195 31.09 -4.90 -9.18
C GLY A 195 31.42 -6.33 -9.63
N TRP A 196 31.12 -7.29 -8.75
CA TRP A 196 31.31 -8.72 -9.00
C TRP A 196 29.98 -9.48 -9.08
N ASN A 197 28.90 -8.76 -9.42
CA ASN A 197 27.53 -9.30 -9.59
C ASN A 197 27.02 -10.10 -8.39
N GLY A 198 27.37 -9.67 -7.17
CA GLY A 198 26.92 -10.29 -5.94
C GLY A 198 27.67 -11.59 -5.60
N ALA A 199 28.94 -11.70 -6.00
CA ALA A 199 29.79 -12.83 -5.66
C ALA A 199 29.81 -13.11 -4.14
N TYR A 200 29.96 -14.38 -3.78
CA TYR A 200 29.93 -14.82 -2.38
C TYR A 200 30.94 -14.05 -1.51
N PRO A 201 30.52 -13.45 -0.39
CA PRO A 201 31.31 -12.42 0.30
C PRO A 201 32.44 -12.98 1.18
N PHE A 202 32.53 -14.31 1.34
CA PHE A 202 33.46 -14.97 2.27
C PHE A 202 34.81 -15.35 1.64
N GLY A 203 35.26 -14.60 0.63
CA GLY A 203 36.58 -14.73 0.02
C GLY A 203 37.63 -13.76 0.59
N ASN A 204 38.80 -13.69 -0.05
CA ASN A 204 39.81 -12.68 0.27
C ASN A 204 39.24 -11.27 0.03
N PRO A 205 39.30 -10.35 1.02
CA PRO A 205 38.69 -9.04 0.89
C PRO A 205 39.35 -8.24 -0.23
N ILE A 206 38.52 -7.59 -1.04
CA ILE A 206 38.98 -6.64 -2.06
C ILE A 206 38.81 -5.23 -1.48
N TRP A 207 39.93 -4.59 -1.18
CA TRP A 207 39.93 -3.25 -0.61
C TRP A 207 39.69 -2.20 -1.69
N GLY A 208 38.90 -1.18 -1.36
CA GLY A 208 38.71 -0.02 -2.21
C GLY A 208 37.63 0.91 -1.73
N THR A 209 37.40 1.94 -2.54
CA THR A 209 36.47 3.04 -2.28
C THR A 209 35.19 2.90 -3.09
N THR A 210 34.13 3.48 -2.53
CA THR A 210 32.81 3.52 -3.16
C THR A 210 32.46 4.97 -3.48
N THR A 211 32.16 5.26 -4.75
CA THR A 211 31.73 6.60 -5.18
C THR A 211 30.32 6.54 -5.76
N ILE A 212 29.52 7.55 -5.47
CA ILE A 212 28.16 7.69 -5.97
C ILE A 212 28.19 8.71 -7.11
N LYS A 213 27.73 8.33 -8.30
CA LYS A 213 27.52 9.24 -9.44
C LYS A 213 26.10 9.08 -9.98
N GLY A 214 25.25 10.07 -9.73
CA GLY A 214 23.85 10.02 -10.16
C GLY A 214 23.09 8.86 -9.53
N LYS A 215 22.67 7.89 -10.34
CA LYS A 215 21.93 6.67 -9.93
C LYS A 215 22.78 5.39 -9.90
N SER A 216 24.10 5.48 -10.10
CA SER A 216 25.01 4.32 -10.02
C SER A 216 26.06 4.46 -8.91
N LEU A 217 26.41 3.31 -8.34
CA LEU A 217 27.51 3.18 -7.39
C LEU A 217 28.71 2.57 -8.11
N THR A 218 29.85 3.23 -8.07
CA THR A 218 31.09 2.77 -8.71
C THR A 218 32.10 2.34 -7.66
N PHE A 219 32.65 1.15 -7.85
CA PHE A 219 33.77 0.66 -7.07
C PHE A 219 35.11 1.01 -7.73
N GLN A 220 36.02 1.48 -6.89
CA GLN A 220 37.42 1.68 -7.25
C GLN A 220 38.27 0.83 -6.34
N LYS A 221 38.89 -0.21 -6.92
CA LYS A 221 39.82 -1.08 -6.21
C LYS A 221 41.09 -0.30 -5.85
N GLU A 222 41.55 -0.46 -4.62
CA GLU A 222 42.81 0.10 -4.14
C GLU A 222 43.79 -1.02 -3.82
N GLN A 223 45.07 -0.78 -4.12
CA GLN A 223 46.10 -1.74 -3.74
C GLN A 223 46.32 -1.67 -2.24
N THR A 224 46.36 -2.84 -1.59
CA THR A 224 46.66 -2.91 -0.17
C THR A 224 48.08 -2.40 0.07
N PRO A 225 48.31 -1.49 1.04
CA PRO A 225 49.64 -1.02 1.38
C PRO A 225 50.59 -2.18 1.72
N LYS A 226 51.89 -1.96 1.52
CA LYS A 226 52.93 -2.92 1.95
C LYS A 226 52.84 -3.11 3.46
N ALA A 227 53.13 -4.32 3.94
CA ALA A 227 52.92 -4.75 5.34
C ALA A 227 53.55 -3.84 6.42
N ASN A 228 54.57 -3.04 6.08
CA ASN A 228 55.30 -2.18 7.02
C ASN A 228 54.85 -0.71 7.01
N ILE A 229 53.72 -0.39 6.37
CA ILE A 229 53.22 0.98 6.22
C ILE A 229 51.82 1.11 6.82
N VAL A 230 51.55 2.23 7.47
CA VAL A 230 50.24 2.57 8.03
C VAL A 230 49.23 2.73 6.89
N PRO A 231 48.14 1.94 6.88
CA PRO A 231 47.11 2.05 5.87
C PRO A 231 46.25 3.31 6.05
N ASP A 232 45.72 3.81 4.94
CA ASP A 232 44.63 4.78 4.97
C ASP A 232 43.32 4.04 5.24
N VAL A 233 42.63 4.43 6.31
CA VAL A 233 41.34 3.82 6.69
C VAL A 233 40.20 4.84 6.69
N HIS A 234 40.40 6.04 6.15
CA HIS A 234 39.34 7.04 6.07
C HIS A 234 38.14 6.53 5.26
N GLY A 235 36.94 6.81 5.76
CA GLY A 235 35.69 6.32 5.16
C GLY A 235 35.36 4.86 5.43
N MET A 236 36.26 4.09 6.07
CA MET A 236 36.01 2.68 6.38
C MET A 236 35.07 2.49 7.58
N GLY A 237 34.35 1.37 7.59
CA GLY A 237 33.63 0.91 8.78
C GLY A 237 34.58 0.38 9.85
N ALA A 238 34.10 0.30 11.10
CA ALA A 238 34.92 -0.15 12.24
C ALA A 238 35.56 -1.52 12.02
N ARG A 239 34.80 -2.49 11.51
CA ARG A 239 35.27 -3.86 11.26
C ARG A 239 36.43 -3.90 10.27
N ASP A 240 36.28 -3.19 9.16
CA ASP A 240 37.26 -3.15 8.07
C ASP A 240 38.51 -2.37 8.48
N ALA A 241 38.33 -1.23 9.14
CA ALA A 241 39.44 -0.41 9.63
C ALA A 241 40.29 -1.14 10.67
N VAL A 242 39.64 -1.82 11.63
CA VAL A 242 40.34 -2.61 12.66
C VAL A 242 41.09 -3.76 12.03
N TYR A 243 40.43 -4.54 11.17
CA TYR A 243 41.08 -5.67 10.49
C TYR A 243 42.32 -5.22 9.71
N LEU A 244 42.21 -4.13 8.93
CA LEU A 244 43.31 -3.66 8.11
C LEU A 244 44.48 -3.12 8.96
N MET A 245 44.20 -2.34 10.00
CA MET A 245 45.22 -1.81 10.90
C MET A 245 45.93 -2.90 11.71
N GLU A 246 45.18 -3.84 12.28
CA GLU A 246 45.74 -4.91 13.10
C GLU A 246 46.55 -5.91 12.26
N LYS A 247 46.13 -6.16 11.01
CA LYS A 247 46.93 -6.96 10.06
C LYS A 247 48.31 -6.34 9.78
N HIS A 248 48.44 -5.02 9.88
CA HIS A 248 49.71 -4.30 9.75
C HIS A 248 50.44 -4.13 11.09
N GLY A 249 49.94 -4.71 12.19
CA GLY A 249 50.59 -4.68 13.50
C GLY A 249 50.30 -3.43 14.34
N ILE A 250 49.26 -2.66 13.98
CA ILE A 250 48.86 -1.43 14.67
C ILE A 250 47.66 -1.73 15.58
N LYS A 251 47.76 -1.40 16.86
CA LYS A 251 46.64 -1.54 17.81
C LYS A 251 45.68 -0.36 17.65
N VAL A 252 44.40 -0.65 17.48
CA VAL A 252 43.37 0.37 17.23
C VAL A 252 42.63 0.74 18.51
N ILE A 253 42.42 2.04 18.72
CA ILE A 253 41.50 2.58 19.73
C ILE A 253 40.38 3.31 18.99
N LEU A 254 39.16 2.80 19.07
CA LEU A 254 38.00 3.36 18.37
C LEU A 254 37.15 4.24 19.28
N THR A 255 36.71 5.40 18.76
CA THR A 255 35.74 6.27 19.41
C THR A 255 34.65 6.70 18.43
N GLY A 256 33.39 6.65 18.87
CA GLY A 256 32.22 7.04 18.06
C GLY A 256 31.58 5.89 17.27
N ARG A 257 30.74 6.26 16.29
CA ARG A 257 30.03 5.32 15.39
C ARG A 257 29.99 5.89 13.97
N GLY A 258 29.85 5.03 12.96
CA GLY A 258 29.73 5.47 11.56
C GLY A 258 30.89 4.99 10.70
N ARG A 259 31.58 5.92 10.05
CA ARG A 259 32.80 5.70 9.25
C ARG A 259 33.98 6.43 9.88
N VAL A 260 35.21 5.99 9.62
CA VAL A 260 36.40 6.68 10.13
C VAL A 260 36.50 8.06 9.46
N ILE A 261 36.50 9.12 10.28
CA ILE A 261 36.67 10.51 9.85
C ILE A 261 38.06 11.04 10.16
N LYS A 262 38.78 10.40 11.09
CA LYS A 262 40.15 10.80 11.49
C LYS A 262 40.92 9.60 12.01
N GLN A 263 42.19 9.50 11.63
CA GLN A 263 43.19 8.62 12.24
C GLN A 263 44.31 9.45 12.88
N SER A 264 44.81 9.03 14.04
CA SER A 264 45.87 9.76 14.77
C SER A 264 47.27 9.59 14.18
N VAL A 265 47.49 8.50 13.43
CA VAL A 265 48.75 8.19 12.75
C VAL A 265 48.56 8.39 11.24
N ALA A 266 49.46 9.11 10.58
CA ALA A 266 49.30 9.44 9.17
C ALA A 266 49.43 8.19 8.27
N PRO A 267 48.60 8.05 7.22
CA PRO A 267 48.81 7.03 6.19
C PRO A 267 50.20 7.17 5.57
N GLY A 268 50.85 6.05 5.25
CA GLY A 268 52.19 6.07 4.64
C GLY A 268 53.35 6.02 5.63
N GLU A 269 53.12 6.22 6.94
CA GLU A 269 54.16 6.14 7.96
C GLU A 269 54.65 4.69 8.15
N LYS A 270 55.94 4.50 8.48
CA LYS A 270 56.48 3.17 8.79
C LYS A 270 55.93 2.65 10.10
N VAL A 271 55.38 1.44 10.09
CA VAL A 271 54.84 0.81 11.30
C VAL A 271 55.97 0.44 12.26
N LYS A 272 55.81 0.81 13.54
CA LYS A 272 56.71 0.44 14.64
C LYS A 272 56.04 -0.60 15.54
N ARG A 273 56.84 -1.46 16.17
CA ARG A 273 56.31 -2.49 17.08
C ARG A 273 55.55 -1.84 18.25
N GLY A 274 54.30 -2.25 18.45
CA GLY A 274 53.45 -1.72 19.53
C GLY A 274 52.77 -0.38 19.23
N MET A 275 52.84 0.10 17.99
CA MET A 275 52.17 1.34 17.57
C MET A 275 50.66 1.28 17.83
N LYS A 276 50.12 2.38 18.35
CA LYS A 276 48.69 2.55 18.60
C LYS A 276 48.15 3.66 17.70
N CYS A 277 46.96 3.48 17.16
CA CYS A 277 46.26 4.48 16.36
C CYS A 277 44.85 4.70 16.90
N GLU A 278 44.53 5.95 17.22
CA GLU A 278 43.19 6.36 17.60
C GLU A 278 42.39 6.70 16.34
N LEU A 279 41.25 6.04 16.19
CA LEU A 279 40.31 6.25 15.10
C LEU A 279 39.04 6.90 15.64
N ARG A 280 38.73 8.09 15.12
CA ARG A 280 37.47 8.78 15.41
C ARG A 280 36.48 8.49 14.30
N MET A 281 35.28 8.07 14.69
CA MET A 281 34.18 7.75 13.78
C MET A 281 33.12 8.85 13.78
N GLY A 282 32.49 9.08 12.62
CA GLY A 282 31.36 9.99 12.42
C GLY A 282 30.61 9.73 11.12
#